data_AF-A0A9D0W1V9-F1
#
_entry.id   AF-A0A9D0W1V9-F1
#
_cell.length_a   1.000
_cell.length_b   1.000
_cell.length_c   1.000
_cell.angle_alpha   90.00
_cell.angle_beta   90.00
_cell.angle_gamma   90.00
#
_symmetry.space_group_name_H-M   'P 1'
#
loop_
_entity.id
_entity.type
_entity.pdbx_description
1 polymer ?
#
loop_
_entity_poly.entity_id
_entity_poly.type
_entity_poly.pdbx_seq_one_letter_code
_entity_poly.pdbx_strand_id
1 'polypeptide(L)'
;MQPSDFDYQLPPHLIADHPSQPRSASRLLQVPATGAFRDAGMVDFPDCLRDGDLLVFNDTRVIPARLFGHKASGGRVEVLVERLLDERRVLAHVRASKSPRSGTR
;
A
#
# COMPACT_ATOMS: atom_id res chain seq x y z
N MET A 1 -22.01 -3.23 10.93
CA MET A 1 -21.26 -4.07 9.99
C MET A 1 -20.34 -4.94 10.79
N GLN A 2 -20.52 -6.26 10.69
CA GLN A 2 -19.67 -7.27 11.32
C GLN A 2 -18.84 -7.95 10.21
N PRO A 3 -17.68 -8.56 10.52
CA PRO A 3 -16.86 -9.24 9.51
C PRO A 3 -17.61 -10.30 8.71
N SER A 4 -18.61 -10.95 9.33
CA SER A 4 -19.48 -11.95 8.70
C SER A 4 -20.33 -11.40 7.54
N ASP A 5 -20.58 -10.08 7.50
CA ASP A 5 -21.35 -9.46 6.42
C ASP A 5 -20.59 -9.53 5.07
N PHE A 6 -19.32 -9.92 5.09
CA PHE A 6 -18.43 -10.03 3.93
C PHE A 6 -17.94 -11.46 3.69
N ASP A 7 -18.51 -12.46 4.37
CA ASP A 7 -18.13 -13.86 4.19
C ASP A 7 -18.71 -14.44 2.89
N TYR A 8 -17.95 -15.30 2.22
CA TYR A 8 -18.37 -15.97 0.99
C TYR A 8 -17.68 -17.32 0.85
N GLN A 9 -18.33 -18.23 0.12
CA GLN A 9 -17.76 -19.54 -0.16
C GLN A 9 -16.62 -19.41 -1.19
N LEU A 10 -15.39 -19.58 -0.72
CA LEU A 10 -14.20 -19.61 -1.56
C LEU A 10 -13.56 -21.02 -1.53
N PRO A 11 -13.78 -21.85 -2.56
CA PRO A 11 -13.08 -23.12 -2.69
C PRO A 11 -11.56 -22.90 -2.68
N PRO A 12 -10.78 -23.63 -1.87
CA PRO A 12 -9.34 -23.39 -1.73
C PRO A 12 -8.55 -23.48 -3.03
N HIS A 13 -8.97 -24.37 -3.95
CA HIS A 13 -8.31 -24.56 -5.24
C HIS A 13 -8.48 -23.39 -6.23
N LEU A 14 -9.34 -22.40 -5.90
CA LEU A 14 -9.49 -21.17 -6.69
C LEU A 14 -8.55 -20.05 -6.21
N ILE A 15 -7.81 -20.26 -5.13
CA ILE A 15 -6.75 -19.35 -4.68
C ILE A 15 -5.49 -19.68 -5.48
N ALA A 16 -5.00 -18.72 -6.25
CA ALA A 16 -3.80 -18.92 -7.05
C ALA A 16 -2.55 -18.97 -6.15
N ASP A 17 -1.80 -20.07 -6.22
CA ASP A 17 -0.51 -20.21 -5.53
C ASP A 17 0.62 -19.41 -6.21
N HIS A 18 0.50 -19.23 -7.53
CA HIS A 18 1.48 -18.54 -8.37
C HIS A 18 0.77 -17.62 -9.38
N PRO A 19 1.42 -16.51 -9.79
CA PRO A 19 0.86 -15.66 -10.83
C PRO A 19 0.83 -16.37 -12.19
N SER A 20 -0.12 -15.99 -13.05
CA SER A 20 -0.14 -16.42 -14.44
C SER A 20 1.15 -16.02 -15.18
N GLN A 21 1.59 -16.86 -16.11
CA GLN A 21 2.70 -16.56 -17.02
C GLN A 21 2.23 -16.66 -18.48
N PRO A 22 2.28 -15.57 -19.27
CA PRO A 22 2.67 -14.21 -18.88
C PRO A 22 1.66 -13.56 -17.90
N ARG A 23 2.09 -12.54 -17.16
CA ARG A 23 1.23 -11.87 -16.16
C ARG A 23 -0.06 -11.30 -16.78
N SER A 24 0.01 -10.79 -18.01
CA SER A 24 -1.14 -10.25 -18.75
C SER A 24 -2.19 -11.30 -19.14
N ALA A 25 -1.88 -12.61 -19.04
CA ALA A 25 -2.84 -13.67 -19.32
C ALA A 25 -3.88 -13.87 -18.19
N SER A 26 -3.82 -13.11 -17.11
CA SER A 26 -4.82 -13.17 -16.04
C SER A 26 -6.20 -12.71 -16.52
N ARG A 27 -7.26 -13.23 -15.88
CA ARG A 27 -8.64 -12.77 -16.10
C ARG A 27 -8.86 -11.39 -15.47
N LEU A 28 -9.79 -10.63 -16.05
CA LEU A 28 -10.29 -9.34 -15.57
C LEU A 28 -11.82 -9.45 -15.44
N LEU A 29 -12.37 -9.15 -14.25
CA LEU A 29 -13.82 -9.04 -14.06
C LEU A 29 -14.21 -7.56 -14.08
N GLN A 30 -14.99 -7.15 -15.06
CA GLN A 30 -15.56 -5.80 -15.14
C GLN A 30 -16.85 -5.77 -14.32
N VAL A 31 -16.86 -4.91 -13.30
CA VAL A 31 -17.99 -4.72 -12.37
C VAL A 31 -18.53 -3.30 -12.55
N PRO A 32 -19.57 -3.10 -13.38
CA PRO A 32 -20.15 -1.78 -13.56
C PRO A 32 -20.95 -1.36 -12.31
N ALA A 33 -21.15 -0.05 -12.12
CA ALA A 33 -22.01 0.46 -11.04
C ALA A 33 -23.46 -0.02 -11.17
N THR A 34 -23.91 -0.26 -12.40
CA THR A 34 -25.23 -0.79 -12.75
C THR A 34 -25.10 -1.74 -13.93
N GLY A 35 -25.86 -2.84 -13.92
CA GLY A 35 -25.88 -3.81 -15.02
C GLY A 35 -25.15 -5.11 -14.68
N ALA A 36 -24.90 -5.92 -15.70
CA ALA A 36 -24.31 -7.23 -15.55
C ALA A 36 -22.78 -7.18 -15.46
N PHE A 37 -22.20 -8.14 -14.74
CA PHE A 37 -20.76 -8.34 -14.75
C PHE A 37 -20.30 -8.88 -16.10
N ARG A 38 -19.06 -8.59 -16.46
CA ARG A 38 -18.45 -9.06 -17.70
C ARG A 38 -17.06 -9.63 -17.44
N ASP A 39 -16.85 -10.85 -17.91
CA ASP A 39 -15.52 -11.45 -18.00
C ASP A 39 -14.73 -10.89 -19.19
N ALA A 40 -13.46 -10.57 -18.96
CA ALA A 40 -12.49 -10.13 -19.95
C ALA A 40 -11.09 -10.67 -19.61
N GLY A 41 -10.11 -10.43 -20.48
CA GLY A 41 -8.69 -10.62 -20.19
C GLY A 41 -8.05 -9.34 -19.64
N MET A 42 -6.97 -9.47 -18.87
CA MET A 42 -6.16 -8.32 -18.46
C MET A 42 -5.50 -7.62 -19.66
N VAL A 43 -5.28 -8.35 -20.77
CA VAL A 43 -4.86 -7.77 -22.06
C VAL A 43 -5.88 -6.76 -22.63
N ASP A 44 -7.16 -6.91 -22.30
CA ASP A 44 -8.24 -6.03 -22.76
C ASP A 44 -8.42 -4.80 -21.85
N PHE A 45 -7.63 -4.68 -20.78
CA PHE A 45 -7.74 -3.57 -19.83
C PHE A 45 -7.66 -2.18 -20.49
N PRO A 46 -6.80 -1.92 -21.49
CA PRO A 46 -6.77 -0.63 -22.18
C PRO A 46 -8.11 -0.24 -22.80
N ASP A 47 -8.92 -1.21 -23.26
CA ASP A 47 -10.24 -0.94 -23.87
C ASP A 47 -11.29 -0.51 -22.83
N CYS A 48 -11.00 -0.67 -21.54
CA CYS A 48 -11.83 -0.18 -20.44
C CYS A 48 -11.61 1.31 -20.15
N LEU A 49 -10.55 1.91 -20.69
CA LEU A 49 -10.15 3.28 -20.40
C LEU A 49 -10.68 4.24 -21.45
N ARG A 50 -10.82 5.50 -21.06
CA ARG A 50 -11.18 6.60 -21.95
C ARG A 50 -10.04 7.59 -22.05
N ASP A 51 -10.03 8.35 -23.14
CA ASP A 51 -9.10 9.45 -23.31
C ASP A 51 -9.22 10.44 -22.14
N GLY A 52 -8.08 10.72 -21.51
CA GLY A 52 -8.00 11.60 -20.33
C GLY A 52 -8.05 10.87 -18.98
N ASP A 53 -8.26 9.56 -18.94
CA ASP A 53 -8.18 8.80 -17.69
C ASP A 53 -6.75 8.78 -17.12
N LEU A 54 -6.63 8.89 -15.79
CA LEU A 54 -5.37 8.82 -15.07
C LEU A 54 -5.22 7.47 -14.36
N LEU A 55 -4.21 6.70 -14.74
CA LEU A 55 -3.82 5.49 -14.03
C LEU A 55 -2.84 5.84 -12.89
N VAL A 56 -3.27 5.65 -11.66
CA VAL A 56 -2.42 5.83 -10.47
C VAL A 56 -1.87 4.49 -10.03
N PHE A 57 -0.59 4.27 -10.28
CA PHE A 57 0.12 3.07 -9.82
C PHE A 57 0.80 3.32 -8.48
N ASN A 58 0.72 2.33 -7.60
CA ASN A 58 1.47 2.33 -6.35
C ASN A 58 2.89 1.78 -6.60
N ASP A 59 3.88 2.67 -6.71
CA ASP A 59 5.30 2.32 -6.72
C ASP A 59 5.84 2.29 -5.29
N THR A 60 5.83 1.11 -4.66
CA THR A 60 6.31 0.95 -3.28
C THR A 60 7.84 0.87 -3.23
N ARG A 61 8.47 1.84 -2.54
CA ARG A 61 9.91 1.79 -2.25
C ARG A 61 10.15 1.56 -0.77
N VAL A 62 10.98 0.58 -0.46
CA VAL A 62 11.43 0.35 0.92
C VAL A 62 12.56 1.32 1.23
N ILE A 63 12.33 2.22 2.18
CA ILE A 63 13.38 3.07 2.75
C ILE A 63 13.78 2.46 4.10
N PRO A 64 15.04 2.10 4.33
CA PRO A 64 15.54 1.76 5.67
C PRO A 64 15.46 3.02 6.54
N ALA A 65 14.34 3.15 7.24
CA ALA A 65 13.89 4.42 7.82
C ALA A 65 13.79 4.37 9.35
N ARG A 66 14.01 3.20 9.96
CA ARG A 66 13.78 3.00 11.38
C ARG A 66 15.07 3.20 12.16
N LEU A 67 15.09 4.20 13.02
CA LEU A 67 16.20 4.58 13.86
C LEU A 67 15.82 4.42 15.33
N PHE A 68 16.76 3.95 16.13
CA PHE A 68 16.60 3.84 17.59
C PHE A 68 17.61 4.77 18.26
N GLY A 69 17.19 5.42 19.33
CA GLY A 69 18.05 6.33 20.07
C GLY A 69 17.63 6.51 21.51
N HIS A 70 18.40 7.33 22.21
CA HIS A 70 18.15 7.73 23.58
C HIS A 70 18.17 9.24 23.65
N LYS A 71 17.16 9.84 24.30
CA LYS A 71 17.19 11.26 24.67
C LYS A 71 18.34 11.49 25.65
N ALA A 72 18.81 12.73 25.76
CA ALA A 72 19.75 13.12 26.82
C ALA A 72 19.29 12.70 28.25
N SER A 73 17.97 12.60 28.49
CA SER A 73 17.40 12.13 29.75
C SER A 73 17.48 10.60 29.97
N GLY A 74 18.10 9.83 29.06
CA GLY A 74 18.15 8.37 29.06
C GLY A 74 16.92 7.66 28.50
N GLY A 75 15.83 8.39 28.23
CA GLY A 75 14.58 7.82 27.73
C GLY A 75 14.69 7.37 26.27
N ARG A 76 14.20 6.17 25.95
CA ARG A 76 14.23 5.60 24.60
C ARG A 76 13.35 6.40 23.63
N VAL A 77 13.80 6.49 22.38
CA VAL A 77 13.05 7.03 21.25
C VAL A 77 13.21 6.12 20.04
N GLU A 78 12.14 5.99 19.27
CA GLU A 78 12.12 5.31 17.99
C GLU A 78 11.65 6.32 16.93
N VAL A 79 12.36 6.39 15.81
CA VAL A 79 12.08 7.33 14.71
C VAL A 79 11.89 6.54 13.43
N LEU A 80 10.75 6.73 12.76
CA LEU A 80 10.46 6.17 11.44
C LEU A 80 10.47 7.30 10.43
N VAL A 81 11.47 7.34 9.56
CA VAL A 81 11.58 8.29 8.44
C VAL A 81 10.51 8.00 7.40
N GLU A 82 9.63 8.96 7.17
CA GLU A 82 8.62 8.90 6.11
C GLU A 82 9.23 9.30 4.76
N ARG A 83 9.95 10.43 4.73
CA ARG A 83 10.60 10.94 3.53
C ARG A 83 11.77 11.86 3.85
N LEU A 84 12.76 11.89 2.95
CA LEU A 84 13.81 12.91 2.96
C LEU A 84 13.22 14.24 2.47
N LEU A 85 13.55 15.32 3.15
CA LEU A 85 13.23 16.69 2.72
C LEU A 85 14.43 17.32 2.02
N ASP A 86 15.63 17.04 2.52
CA ASP A 86 16.94 17.36 1.93
C ASP A 86 18.03 16.46 2.57
N GLU A 87 19.31 16.79 2.35
CA GLU A 87 20.47 16.02 2.82
C GLU A 87 20.54 15.86 4.36
N ARG A 88 19.92 16.75 5.13
CA ARG A 88 20.03 16.77 6.61
C ARG A 88 18.69 16.75 7.32
N ARG A 89 17.58 16.81 6.58
CA ARG A 89 16.23 16.88 7.15
C ARG A 89 15.34 15.81 6.58
N VAL A 90 14.53 15.26 7.48
CA VAL A 90 13.58 14.21 7.17
C VAL A 90 12.25 14.54 7.83
N LEU A 91 11.16 14.13 7.17
CA LEU A 91 9.87 14.00 7.82
C LEU A 91 9.82 12.62 8.47
N ALA A 92 9.45 12.53 9.74
CA ALA A 92 9.48 11.29 10.49
C ALA A 92 8.38 11.21 11.55
N HIS A 93 7.93 9.99 11.81
CA HIS A 93 7.11 9.66 12.98
C HIS A 93 8.02 9.32 14.16
N VAL A 94 7.77 9.94 15.31
CA VAL A 94 8.58 9.74 16.52
C VAL A 94 7.72 9.09 17.60
N ARG A 95 8.18 7.94 18.11
CA ARG A 95 7.57 7.24 19.24
C ARG A 95 8.46 7.40 20.48
N ALA A 96 7.92 8.02 21.53
CA ALA A 96 8.56 8.16 22.84
C ALA A 96 7.49 8.33 23.95
N SER A 97 7.79 7.93 25.18
CA SER A 97 6.84 8.10 26.31
C SER A 97 6.49 9.56 26.60
N LYS A 98 7.44 10.46 26.33
CA LYS A 98 7.23 11.91 26.29
C LYS A 98 7.88 12.42 25.02
N SER A 99 7.06 12.98 24.12
CA SER A 99 7.49 13.48 22.83
C SER A 99 8.62 14.51 22.98
N PRO A 100 9.71 14.42 22.20
CA PRO A 100 10.76 15.43 22.18
C PRO A 100 10.18 16.79 21.77
N ARG A 101 10.62 17.86 22.41
CA ARG A 101 10.31 19.23 21.95
C ARG A 101 11.31 19.65 20.88
N SER A 102 10.97 20.70 20.14
CA SER A 102 11.93 21.34 19.23
C SER A 102 13.25 21.65 19.96
N GLY A 103 14.38 21.31 19.34
CA GLY A 103 15.72 21.51 19.89
C GLY A 103 16.21 20.41 20.85
N THR A 104 15.43 19.35 21.11
CA THR A 104 15.89 18.21 21.93
C THR A 104 16.99 17.44 21.19
N ARG A 105 18.05 17.04 21.93
CA ARG A 105 19.09 16.13 21.47
C ARG A 105 18.93 14.73 22.08
#